data_AF-A0A962JYD1-F1
#
_entry.id   AF-A0A962JYD1-F1
#
_cell.length_a   1.000
_cell.length_b   1.000
_cell.length_c   1.000
_cell.angle_alpha   90.00
_cell.angle_beta   90.00
_cell.angle_gamma   90.00
#
_symmetry.space_group_name_H-M   'P 1'
#
loop_
_entity.id
_entity.type
_entity.pdbx_description
1 polymer ?
#
loop_
_entity_poly.entity_id
_entity_poly.type
_entity_poly.pdbx_seq_one_letter_code
_entity_poly.pdbx_strand_id
1 'polypeptide(L)'
;MARFIREKRGKTPQRVFARKIGVAQSTIMRIENEDQNVTLDTLESLCQVYHADIADLFPPLEISRQYSPRVPAGLNVPEQGSHVTLHDQAPAHDTSKPRKARPGKNGAAANKPSKK
;
A
#
# COMPACT_ATOMS: atom_id res chain seq x y z
N MET A 1 -7.18 8.61 -16.26
CA MET A 1 -6.31 9.54 -15.54
C MET A 1 -5.51 10.49 -16.44
N ALA A 2 -4.72 10.02 -17.42
CA ALA A 2 -3.98 10.92 -18.32
C ALA A 2 -4.90 11.98 -18.98
N ARG A 3 -6.08 11.54 -19.45
CA ARG A 3 -7.16 12.41 -19.93
C ARG A 3 -7.56 13.49 -18.93
N PHE A 4 -7.84 13.14 -17.68
CA PHE A 4 -8.20 14.08 -16.61
C PHE A 4 -7.12 15.14 -16.40
N ILE A 5 -5.84 14.75 -16.36
CA ILE A 5 -4.73 15.69 -16.21
C ILE A 5 -4.66 16.67 -17.38
N ARG A 6 -4.77 16.17 -18.62
CA ARG A 6 -4.76 17.02 -19.83
C ARG A 6 -5.93 18.01 -19.83
N GLU A 7 -7.12 17.56 -19.44
CA GLU A 7 -8.32 18.40 -19.33
C GLU A 7 -8.17 19.49 -18.25
N LYS A 8 -7.72 19.12 -17.05
CA LYS A 8 -7.51 20.08 -15.95
C LYS A 8 -6.37 21.05 -16.23
N ARG A 9 -5.34 20.64 -16.95
CA ARG A 9 -4.23 21.52 -17.35
C ARG A 9 -4.65 22.47 -18.46
N GLY A 10 -5.41 22.00 -19.44
CA GLY A 10 -5.81 22.78 -20.61
C GLY A 10 -4.61 23.42 -21.28
N LYS A 11 -4.60 24.76 -21.33
CA LYS A 11 -3.54 25.56 -21.97
C LYS A 11 -2.38 25.91 -21.01
N THR A 12 -2.48 25.57 -19.73
CA THR A 12 -1.43 25.87 -18.77
C THR A 12 -0.16 25.06 -19.09
N PRO A 13 1.03 25.67 -19.06
CA PRO A 13 2.28 24.92 -19.22
C PRO A 13 2.46 23.88 -18.11
N GLN A 14 2.97 22.69 -18.45
CA GLN A 14 3.14 21.57 -17.51
C GLN A 14 3.90 21.99 -16.24
N ARG A 15 4.94 22.83 -16.35
CA ARG A 15 5.72 23.29 -15.19
C ARG A 15 4.88 24.07 -14.18
N VAL A 16 3.99 24.94 -14.65
CA VAL A 16 3.11 25.75 -13.80
C VAL A 16 2.06 24.86 -13.15
N PHE A 17 1.49 23.95 -13.93
CA PHE A 17 0.53 22.96 -13.46
C PHE A 17 1.10 22.03 -12.39
N ALA A 18 2.30 21.51 -12.62
CA ALA A 18 3.01 20.63 -11.68
C ALA A 18 3.26 21.31 -10.33
N ARG A 19 3.64 22.60 -10.34
CA ARG A 19 3.80 23.42 -9.13
C ARG A 19 2.50 23.59 -8.36
N LYS A 20 1.37 23.71 -9.05
CA LYS A 20 0.05 23.82 -8.42
C LYS A 20 -0.35 22.53 -7.67
N ILE A 21 0.05 21.38 -8.21
CA ILE A 21 -0.28 20.06 -7.64
C ILE A 21 0.77 19.60 -6.61
N GLY A 22 1.96 20.21 -6.61
CA GLY A 22 3.05 19.82 -5.71
C GLY A 22 3.90 18.67 -6.23
N VAL A 23 3.93 18.44 -7.54
CA VAL A 23 4.70 17.36 -8.18
C VAL A 23 5.76 17.90 -9.14
N ALA A 24 6.73 17.05 -9.52
CA ALA A 24 7.71 17.40 -10.53
C ALA A 24 7.06 17.51 -11.93
N GLN A 25 7.60 18.38 -12.78
CA GLN A 25 7.10 18.52 -14.16
C GLN A 25 7.32 17.24 -14.98
N SER A 26 8.41 16.52 -14.74
CA SER A 26 8.65 15.20 -15.35
C SER A 26 7.57 14.19 -14.98
N THR A 27 7.05 14.23 -13.75
CA THR A 27 5.93 13.40 -13.31
C THR A 27 4.68 13.69 -14.13
N ILE A 28 4.32 14.97 -14.29
CA ILE A 28 3.16 15.36 -15.13
C ILE A 28 3.34 14.88 -16.58
N MET A 29 4.51 15.09 -17.17
CA MET A 29 4.81 14.66 -18.53
C MET A 29 4.63 13.15 -18.71
N ARG A 30 5.18 12.34 -17.78
CA ARG A 30 5.07 10.87 -17.85
C ARG A 30 3.65 10.38 -17.65
N ILE A 31 2.88 11.00 -16.75
CA ILE A 31 1.47 10.66 -16.56
C ILE A 31 0.66 11.03 -17.81
N GLU A 32 0.93 12.19 -18.41
CA GLU A 32 0.26 12.59 -19.65
C GLU A 32 0.57 11.62 -20.78
N ASN A 33 1.81 11.16 -20.91
CA ASN A 33 2.23 10.19 -21.94
C ASN A 33 1.84 8.74 -21.66
N GLU A 34 1.26 8.46 -20.49
CA GLU A 34 0.96 7.09 -20.05
C GLU A 34 2.21 6.21 -19.85
N ASP A 35 3.38 6.85 -19.71
CA ASP A 35 4.68 6.18 -19.53
C ASP A 35 4.88 5.65 -18.10
N GLN A 36 4.07 6.10 -17.14
CA GLN A 36 4.23 5.75 -15.72
C GLN A 36 2.88 5.57 -15.01
N ASN A 37 2.78 4.49 -14.23
CA ASN A 37 1.72 4.30 -13.26
C ASN A 37 1.87 5.27 -12.09
N VAL A 38 0.74 5.81 -11.63
CA VAL A 38 0.72 6.91 -10.68
C VAL A 38 0.70 6.38 -9.25
N THR A 39 1.49 6.98 -8.35
CA THR A 39 1.51 6.57 -6.93
C THR A 39 0.26 7.03 -6.19
N LEU A 40 -0.08 6.36 -5.09
CA LEU A 40 -1.19 6.75 -4.22
C LEU A 40 -1.01 8.19 -3.72
N ASP A 41 0.19 8.58 -3.31
CA ASP A 41 0.50 9.94 -2.84
C ASP A 41 0.19 11.01 -3.90
N THR A 42 0.45 10.70 -5.17
CA THR A 42 0.17 11.62 -6.28
C THR A 42 -1.34 11.70 -6.53
N LEU A 43 -2.05 10.58 -6.41
CA LEU A 43 -3.52 10.56 -6.49
C LEU A 43 -4.13 11.38 -5.36
N GLU A 44 -3.66 11.21 -4.13
CA GLU A 44 -4.13 11.96 -2.98
C GLU A 44 -3.89 13.46 -3.13
N SER A 45 -2.70 13.85 -3.59
CA SER A 45 -2.37 15.25 -3.88
C SER A 45 -3.31 15.86 -4.92
N LEU A 46 -3.67 15.10 -5.96
CA LEU A 46 -4.64 15.53 -6.96
C LEU A 46 -6.04 15.70 -6.36
N CYS A 47 -6.51 14.73 -5.58
CA CYS A 47 -7.81 14.80 -4.91
C CYS A 47 -7.89 16.02 -3.97
N GLN A 48 -6.84 16.28 -3.19
CA GLN A 48 -6.76 17.43 -2.28
C GLN A 48 -6.81 18.77 -3.02
N VAL A 49 -6.03 18.93 -4.10
CA VAL A 49 -5.94 20.19 -4.86
C VAL A 49 -7.22 20.48 -5.66
N TYR A 50 -7.90 19.44 -6.13
CA TYR A 50 -9.11 19.59 -6.94
C TYR A 50 -10.41 19.41 -6.17
N HIS A 51 -10.35 19.09 -4.88
CA HIS A 51 -11.50 18.73 -4.05
C HIS A 51 -12.38 17.68 -4.74
N ALA A 52 -11.74 16.68 -5.34
CA ALA A 52 -12.38 15.63 -6.13
C ALA A 52 -12.21 14.28 -5.42
N ASP A 53 -13.18 13.38 -5.60
CA ASP A 53 -13.05 12.01 -5.12
C ASP A 53 -12.20 11.19 -6.10
N ILE A 54 -11.61 10.10 -5.63
CA ILE A 54 -10.80 9.21 -6.45
C ILE A 54 -11.60 8.68 -7.65
N ALA A 55 -12.91 8.48 -7.50
CA ALA A 55 -13.81 8.06 -8.57
C ALA A 55 -13.82 9.07 -9.74
N ASP A 56 -13.66 10.36 -9.48
CA ASP A 56 -13.71 11.43 -10.49
C ASP A 56 -12.43 11.48 -11.36
N LEU A 57 -11.33 10.86 -10.92
CA LEU A 57 -10.06 10.83 -11.65
C LEU A 57 -10.07 9.80 -12.81
N PHE A 58 -11.01 8.87 -12.76
CA PHE A 58 -11.13 7.79 -13.73
C PHE A 58 -12.43 7.92 -14.53
N PRO A 59 -12.39 7.69 -15.85
CA PRO A 59 -13.62 7.62 -16.61
C PRO A 59 -14.47 6.44 -16.12
N PRO A 60 -15.80 6.52 -16.25
CA PRO A 60 -16.69 5.39 -15.98
C PRO A 60 -16.23 4.16 -16.75
N LEU A 61 -16.14 3.02 -16.07
CA LEU A 61 -15.86 1.76 -16.73
C LEU A 61 -17.17 1.25 -17.34
N GLU A 62 -17.24 1.20 -18.67
CA GLU A 62 -18.38 0.62 -19.41
C GLU A 62 -18.57 -0.88 -19.11
N ILE A 63 -17.52 -1.55 -18.62
CA ILE A 63 -17.51 -3.00 -18.39
C ILE A 63 -16.94 -3.27 -17.00
N SER A 64 -17.80 -3.59 -16.04
CA SER A 64 -17.39 -4.23 -14.80
C SER A 64 -16.99 -5.66 -15.13
N ARG A 65 -15.68 -5.93 -15.24
CA ARG A 65 -15.18 -7.30 -15.35
C ARG A 65 -15.49 -8.02 -14.05
N GLN A 66 -16.50 -8.88 -14.08
CA GLN A 66 -16.83 -9.77 -12.99
C GLN A 66 -15.70 -10.80 -12.87
N TYR A 67 -14.80 -10.61 -11.89
CA TYR A 67 -13.81 -11.62 -11.55
C TYR A 67 -14.56 -12.80 -10.94
N SER A 68 -14.89 -13.79 -11.76
CA SER A 68 -15.30 -15.09 -11.26
C SER A 68 -14.14 -15.63 -10.41
N PRO A 69 -14.36 -16.02 -9.15
CA PRO A 69 -13.32 -16.62 -8.34
C PRO A 69 -12.93 -17.93 -9.02
N ARG A 70 -11.77 -17.93 -9.71
CA ARG A 70 -11.15 -19.19 -10.12
C ARG A 70 -10.68 -19.87 -8.85
N VAL A 71 -11.52 -20.76 -8.32
CA VAL A 71 -11.09 -21.69 -7.29
C VAL A 71 -9.99 -22.55 -7.93
N PRO A 72 -8.74 -22.52 -7.43
CA PRO A 72 -7.71 -23.40 -7.94
C PRO A 72 -8.19 -24.85 -7.79
N ALA A 73 -8.13 -25.63 -8.88
CA ALA A 73 -8.47 -27.05 -8.82
C ALA A 73 -7.59 -27.72 -7.75
N GLY A 74 -8.20 -28.26 -6.70
CA GLY A 74 -7.52 -28.91 -5.58
C GLY A 74 -7.60 -28.18 -4.24
N LEU A 75 -8.16 -26.97 -4.17
CA LEU A 75 -8.55 -26.37 -2.89
C LEU A 75 -9.97 -26.83 -2.52
N ASN A 76 -10.07 -27.84 -1.65
CA ASN A 76 -11.33 -28.24 -1.03
C ASN A 76 -11.80 -27.11 -0.09
N VAL A 77 -12.46 -26.10 -0.63
CA VAL A 77 -13.20 -25.14 0.20
C VAL A 77 -14.54 -25.81 0.53
N PRO A 78 -14.81 -26.17 1.80
CA PRO A 78 -16.13 -26.67 2.16
C PRO A 78 -17.16 -25.59 1.83
N GLU A 79 -18.13 -25.97 1.01
CA GLU A 79 -19.30 -25.19 0.63
C GLU A 79 -19.96 -24.61 1.88
N GLN A 80 -20.36 -23.34 1.82
CA GLN A 80 -20.78 -22.55 2.98
C GLN A 80 -21.92 -23.22 3.78
N GLY A 81 -21.56 -23.85 4.89
CA GLY A 81 -22.47 -24.30 5.93
C GLY A 81 -22.07 -23.71 7.28
N SER A 82 -22.87 -22.72 7.73
CA SER A 82 -23.09 -22.32 9.12
C SER A 82 -21.88 -22.01 10.03
N HIS A 83 -21.67 -20.71 10.25
CA HIS A 83 -21.43 -20.07 11.55
C HIS A 83 -20.93 -20.95 12.72
N VAL A 84 -19.62 -20.95 12.95
CA VAL A 84 -19.05 -21.20 14.28
C VAL A 84 -18.03 -20.11 14.56
N THR A 85 -18.46 -19.08 15.28
CA THR A 85 -17.53 -18.22 16.00
C THR A 85 -16.90 -19.07 17.10
N LEU A 86 -15.65 -19.48 16.90
CA LEU A 86 -14.88 -20.18 17.92
C LEU A 86 -14.74 -19.21 19.11
N HIS A 87 -15.50 -19.48 20.17
CA HIS A 87 -15.47 -18.70 21.40
C HIS A 87 -14.04 -18.63 21.95
N ASP A 88 -13.65 -17.40 22.27
CA ASP A 88 -12.58 -17.06 23.19
C ASP A 88 -12.74 -17.89 24.47
N GLN A 89 -11.75 -18.73 24.78
CA GLN A 89 -11.67 -19.36 26.08
C GLN A 89 -10.24 -19.21 26.61
N ALA A 90 -10.03 -18.12 27.33
CA ALA A 90 -9.02 -18.05 28.38
C ALA A 90 -9.75 -17.95 29.74
N PRO A 91 -9.15 -18.28 30.89
CA PRO A 91 -7.88 -18.99 31.14
C PRO A 91 -8.04 -20.15 32.16
N ALA A 92 -7.06 -21.06 32.25
CA ALA A 92 -6.86 -21.85 33.47
C ALA A 92 -5.36 -21.94 33.79
N HIS A 93 -4.97 -21.23 34.84
CA HIS A 93 -3.72 -21.41 35.56
C HIS A 93 -3.70 -22.79 36.24
N ASP A 94 -2.64 -23.59 36.08
CA ASP A 94 -1.93 -24.15 37.23
C ASP A 94 -0.52 -24.67 36.85
N THR A 95 0.29 -24.69 37.88
CA THR A 95 1.72 -24.78 38.12
C THR A 95 2.41 -26.08 37.72
N SER A 96 3.60 -25.98 37.09
CA SER A 96 4.85 -26.64 37.53
C SER A 96 6.04 -26.44 36.55
N LYS A 97 7.21 -26.14 37.15
CA LYS A 97 8.56 -25.87 36.59
C LYS A 97 9.24 -27.14 35.98
N PRO A 98 10.43 -27.10 35.33
CA PRO A 98 11.48 -26.07 35.41
C PRO A 98 12.12 -25.60 34.09
N ARG A 99 12.72 -24.40 34.18
CA ARG A 99 13.54 -23.75 33.16
C ARG A 99 14.85 -24.50 32.94
N LYS A 100 15.13 -24.90 31.69
CA LYS A 100 16.46 -25.35 31.28
C LYS A 100 17.36 -24.14 31.03
N ALA A 101 18.48 -24.09 31.73
CA ALA A 101 19.42 -22.98 31.79
C ALA A 101 20.06 -22.66 30.43
N ARG A 102 20.18 -21.37 30.11
CA ARG A 102 21.11 -20.87 29.08
C ARG A 102 22.53 -20.84 29.69
N PRO A 103 23.54 -21.46 29.06
CA PRO A 103 24.91 -21.20 29.45
C PRO A 103 25.34 -19.82 28.94
N GLY A 104 25.64 -18.92 29.87
CA GLY A 104 26.44 -17.73 29.60
C GLY A 104 27.93 -18.05 29.72
N LYS A 105 28.71 -17.59 28.75
CA LYS A 105 30.15 -17.23 28.86
C LYS A 105 30.31 -16.03 27.93
N ASN A 106 30.41 -14.79 28.41
CA ASN A 106 31.51 -14.12 29.12
C ASN A 106 32.87 -14.22 28.40
N GLY A 107 33.44 -13.05 28.11
CA GLY A 107 34.84 -12.83 27.72
C GLY A 107 34.94 -11.71 26.68
N ALA A 108 35.07 -10.44 27.11
CA ALA A 108 36.35 -9.73 27.31
C ALA A 108 36.68 -8.89 26.06
N ALA A 109 36.46 -7.57 26.08
CA ALA A 109 37.31 -6.52 26.66
C ALA A 109 38.35 -5.98 25.66
N ALA A 110 38.64 -4.68 25.83
CA ALA A 110 39.70 -3.87 25.22
C ALA A 110 39.46 -3.36 23.78
N ASN A 111 39.88 -2.17 23.36
CA ASN A 111 40.25 -0.89 23.96
C ASN A 111 40.41 0.07 22.74
N LYS A 112 40.21 1.39 22.91
CA LYS A 112 40.48 2.45 21.90
C LYS A 112 42.02 2.53 21.57
N PRO A 113 42.61 3.42 20.73
CA PRO A 113 42.09 4.64 20.07
C PRO A 113 42.66 5.00 18.65
N SER A 114 42.23 6.17 18.18
CA SER A 114 42.67 7.08 17.09
C SER A 114 44.10 7.02 16.50
N LYS A 115 44.18 7.34 15.20
CA LYS A 115 45.12 8.25 14.46
C LYS A 115 45.13 7.79 12.98
N LYS A 116 45.24 8.60 11.94
CA LYS A 116 45.60 10.01 11.76
C LYS A 116 45.11 10.40 10.36
#